data_AF-A0A1W6LQ29-F1
#
_entry.id   AF-A0A1W6LQ29-F1
#
_cell.length_a   1.000
_cell.length_b   1.000
_cell.length_c   1.000
_cell.angle_alpha   90.00
_cell.angle_beta   90.00
_cell.angle_gamma   90.00
#
_symmetry.space_group_name_H-M   'P 1'
#
loop_
_entity.id
_entity.type
_entity.pdbx_description
1 polymer ?
#
loop_
_entity_poly.entity_id
_entity_poly.type
_entity_poly.pdbx_seq_one_letter_code
_entity_poly.pdbx_strand_id
1 'polypeptide(L)'
;MDFMEPVYTQAAECQDCYKCLRRCPVKSIQIQDGHARIMNESCIMCGTCVRTCPAGAKKIRNDLQRARLLLNSRDKVYMSIAPSWRAEFEGSEDKLIAAVKKLGFAGVSETALGAQEVSANTAKILAEGKPGVYISSACPTVVEYVLKYMPKLAGSITGLLSPLLAHCKMLRKEYGDDIGIVFAGPCIGKKKESDTSEGLLDVAITFQDLKQWLNDEDIDQGSLQPENGEDVFVPQRAAEGSLYPVDGGMIAGIKANCDVTDAGYMTFSGMDNIMQVLEGLENFKPDKPVFLELLACDGGCVNGPAAQSEKSSALKRLDVLSGSEYEKENIPRKPGLDITASFTPEPKEEKKYPEHKIREALERVGKYRPEDELNCSGCGYDSCRQFAEALLEGRAEESMCVSYMRQLAHKKADMLIKTMPGGVVIVDEKLEVVESNRRFASMLGSDAENLYEQVPGLEKAKIEKLLPNADMFRRVIESLEQVLEKDVKINNAVLHITVFTIEQGRLAGAFLQDITAPAVAKEQIINKARNVIEKNLQTVQQIAYLLGENASDSEVILNSIVESFQTGSEESQRGKDAHKE
;
A
#
# COMPACT_ATOMS: atom_id res chain seq x y z
N MET A 1 -19.04 3.02 4.51
CA MET A 1 -17.71 3.52 4.13
C MET A 1 -17.34 4.59 5.15
N ASP A 2 -16.11 4.55 5.64
CA ASP A 2 -15.63 5.26 6.84
C ASP A 2 -15.22 6.73 6.56
N PHE A 3 -15.79 7.34 5.51
CA PHE A 3 -15.33 8.65 5.00
C PHE A 3 -15.62 9.83 5.95
N MET A 4 -16.40 9.59 7.00
CA MET A 4 -16.69 10.57 8.03
C MET A 4 -15.54 10.71 9.03
N GLU A 5 -14.61 9.76 9.07
CA GLU A 5 -13.52 9.74 10.04
C GLU A 5 -12.34 10.59 9.56
N PRO A 6 -11.63 11.32 10.46
CA PRO A 6 -10.50 12.16 10.09
C PRO A 6 -9.41 11.48 9.25
N VAL A 7 -9.26 10.16 9.40
CA VAL A 7 -8.32 9.33 8.63
C VAL A 7 -8.99 8.00 8.29
N TYR A 8 -8.88 7.57 7.03
CA TYR A 8 -9.54 6.35 6.55
C TYR A 8 -8.69 5.60 5.51
N THR A 9 -9.10 4.37 5.21
CA THR A 9 -8.52 3.58 4.10
C THR A 9 -9.41 3.64 2.86
N GLN A 10 -8.84 4.04 1.73
CA GLN A 10 -9.43 3.82 0.42
C GLN A 10 -9.09 2.40 -0.05
N ALA A 11 -10.01 1.45 0.15
CA ALA A 11 -9.76 0.02 -0.05
C ALA A 11 -9.25 -0.31 -1.47
N ALA A 12 -9.82 0.32 -2.49
CA ALA A 12 -9.43 0.10 -3.90
C ALA A 12 -7.97 0.46 -4.22
N GLU A 13 -7.31 1.28 -3.41
CA GLU A 13 -5.89 1.65 -3.59
C GLU A 13 -4.95 0.79 -2.72
N CYS A 14 -5.49 0.02 -1.77
CA CYS A 14 -4.69 -0.75 -0.82
C CYS A 14 -4.04 -1.97 -1.50
N GLN A 15 -2.71 -2.08 -1.36
CA GLN A 15 -1.91 -3.17 -1.93
C GLN A 15 -1.43 -4.18 -0.88
N ASP A 16 -2.09 -4.21 0.29
CA ASP A 16 -1.96 -5.26 1.32
C ASP A 16 -0.52 -5.54 1.81
N CYS A 17 0.37 -4.55 1.68
CA CYS A 17 1.77 -4.68 2.08
C CYS A 17 2.00 -4.66 3.61
N TYR A 18 0.96 -4.41 4.40
CA TYR A 18 0.94 -4.30 5.88
C TYR A 18 1.92 -3.28 6.51
N LYS A 19 2.52 -2.38 5.72
CA LYS A 19 3.47 -1.38 6.23
C LYS A 19 2.83 -0.42 7.24
N CYS A 20 1.57 -0.03 7.02
CA CYS A 20 0.81 0.81 7.94
C CYS A 20 0.54 0.13 9.29
N LEU A 21 0.27 -1.18 9.31
CA LEU A 21 0.14 -1.97 10.54
C LEU A 21 1.48 -2.01 11.29
N ARG A 22 2.57 -2.35 10.61
CA ARG A 22 3.93 -2.40 11.19
C ARG A 22 4.34 -1.10 11.87
N ARG A 23 3.99 0.04 11.28
CA ARG A 23 4.39 1.38 11.74
C ARG A 23 3.37 2.06 12.64
N CYS A 24 2.20 1.48 12.87
CA CYS A 24 1.22 2.08 13.77
C CYS A 24 1.68 1.89 15.23
N PRO A 25 1.93 2.96 16.00
CA PRO A 25 2.48 2.84 17.36
C PRO A 25 1.54 2.11 18.32
N VAL A 26 0.23 2.19 18.07
CA VAL A 26 -0.83 1.61 18.91
C VAL A 26 -1.51 0.39 18.28
N LYS A 27 -0.99 -0.09 17.13
CA LYS A 27 -1.52 -1.22 16.34
C LYS A 27 -3.02 -1.09 16.03
N SER A 28 -3.50 0.13 15.76
CA SER A 28 -4.89 0.46 15.41
C SER A 28 -5.27 0.17 13.95
N ILE A 29 -4.63 -0.82 13.33
CA ILE A 29 -4.90 -1.25 11.96
C ILE A 29 -5.34 -2.71 12.01
N GLN A 30 -6.45 -3.04 11.38
CA GLN A 30 -6.90 -4.42 11.20
C GLN A 30 -6.81 -4.84 9.74
N ILE A 31 -6.66 -6.13 9.48
CA ILE A 31 -6.75 -6.71 8.13
C ILE A 31 -8.08 -7.41 8.01
N GLN A 32 -8.85 -7.05 6.98
CA GLN A 32 -10.13 -7.66 6.66
C GLN A 32 -10.27 -7.77 5.16
N ASP A 33 -10.52 -8.99 4.67
CA ASP A 33 -10.62 -9.33 3.25
C ASP A 33 -9.33 -8.95 2.50
N GLY A 34 -8.17 -9.21 3.11
CA GLY A 34 -6.85 -8.82 2.61
C GLY A 34 -6.49 -7.34 2.83
N HIS A 35 -7.47 -6.46 3.06
CA HIS A 35 -7.24 -5.02 3.09
C HIS A 35 -7.02 -4.45 4.49
N ALA A 36 -6.05 -3.54 4.61
CA ALA A 36 -5.74 -2.86 5.87
C ALA A 36 -6.72 -1.72 6.18
N ARG A 37 -7.55 -1.84 7.22
CA ARG A 37 -8.51 -0.82 7.70
C ARG A 37 -8.07 -0.22 9.03
N ILE A 38 -8.40 1.06 9.25
CA ILE A 38 -8.11 1.75 10.51
C ILE A 38 -9.24 1.46 11.50
N MET A 39 -8.90 1.22 12.76
CA MET A 39 -9.86 1.09 13.86
C MET A 39 -9.92 2.41 14.64
N ASN A 40 -10.86 3.29 14.29
CA ASN A 40 -10.90 4.68 14.80
C ASN A 40 -11.06 4.77 16.31
N GLU A 41 -11.85 3.88 16.92
CA GLU A 41 -12.02 3.74 18.36
C GLU A 41 -10.66 3.69 19.11
N SER A 42 -9.72 2.90 18.58
CA SER A 42 -8.39 2.73 19.16
C SER A 42 -7.35 3.73 18.63
N CYS A 43 -7.65 4.44 17.54
CA CYS A 43 -6.72 5.33 16.87
C CYS A 43 -6.45 6.59 17.70
N ILE A 44 -5.22 7.09 17.63
CA ILE A 44 -4.76 8.35 18.29
C ILE A 44 -4.57 9.50 17.28
N MET A 45 -4.94 9.30 16.02
CA MET A 45 -4.88 10.30 14.94
C MET A 45 -3.47 10.88 14.65
N CYS A 46 -2.40 10.09 14.87
CA CYS A 46 -1.01 10.53 14.62
C CYS A 46 -0.61 10.62 13.13
N GLY A 47 -1.38 9.99 12.25
CA GLY A 47 -1.16 9.98 10.80
C GLY A 47 0.08 9.22 10.30
N THR A 48 0.75 8.43 11.15
CA THR A 48 1.90 7.61 10.73
C THR A 48 1.51 6.63 9.60
N CYS A 49 0.29 6.12 9.62
CA CYS A 49 -0.25 5.26 8.56
C CYS A 49 -0.37 5.98 7.21
N VAL A 50 -0.73 7.26 7.20
CA VAL A 50 -0.83 8.11 6.00
C VAL A 50 0.57 8.30 5.41
N ARG A 51 1.51 8.81 6.20
CA ARG A 51 2.88 9.11 5.74
C ARG A 51 3.63 7.87 5.22
N THR A 52 3.39 6.70 5.82
CA THR A 52 4.16 5.49 5.49
C THR A 52 3.60 4.70 4.31
N CYS A 53 2.34 4.93 3.92
CA CYS A 53 1.64 4.13 2.93
C CYS A 53 2.23 4.35 1.52
N PRO A 54 2.87 3.35 0.90
CA PRO A 54 3.51 3.52 -0.40
C PRO A 54 2.49 3.66 -1.54
N ALA A 55 1.30 3.09 -1.36
CA ALA A 55 0.23 3.14 -2.35
C ALA A 55 -0.66 4.41 -2.22
N GLY A 56 -0.43 5.25 -1.20
CA GLY A 56 -1.29 6.42 -0.94
C GLY A 56 -2.72 6.07 -0.49
N ALA A 57 -3.01 4.81 -0.16
CA ALA A 57 -4.36 4.32 0.17
C ALA A 57 -4.90 4.79 1.54
N LYS A 58 -4.05 5.39 2.38
CA LYS A 58 -4.45 5.96 3.69
C LYS A 58 -4.65 7.45 3.49
N LYS A 59 -5.89 7.91 3.58
CA LYS A 59 -6.29 9.29 3.25
C LYS A 59 -6.69 10.05 4.50
N ILE A 60 -6.53 11.37 4.43
CA ILE A 60 -7.05 12.32 5.42
C ILE A 60 -8.40 12.82 4.90
N ARG A 61 -9.39 12.98 5.78
CA ARG A 61 -10.68 13.56 5.43
C ARG A 61 -10.50 14.98 4.91
N ASN A 62 -10.98 15.25 3.70
CA ASN A 62 -10.97 16.59 3.13
C ASN A 62 -12.22 17.34 3.64
N ASP A 63 -12.00 18.38 4.46
CA ASP A 63 -13.07 19.20 5.05
C ASP A 63 -13.23 20.55 4.31
N LEU A 64 -12.63 20.70 3.12
CA LEU A 64 -12.66 21.94 2.34
C LEU A 64 -14.09 22.35 1.97
N GLN A 65 -14.94 21.39 1.59
CA GLN A 65 -16.33 21.69 1.27
C GLN A 65 -17.11 22.18 2.49
N ARG A 66 -16.83 21.66 3.69
CA ARG A 66 -17.41 22.16 4.95
C ARG A 66 -16.97 23.59 5.24
N ALA A 67 -15.69 23.91 5.00
CA ALA A 67 -15.17 25.28 5.17
C ALA A 67 -15.82 26.27 4.20
N ARG A 68 -15.99 25.89 2.92
CA ARG A 68 -16.70 26.72 1.92
C ARG A 68 -18.17 26.94 2.30
N LEU A 69 -18.86 25.91 2.78
CA LEU A 69 -20.24 26.03 3.26
C LEU A 69 -20.33 26.96 4.47
N LEU A 70 -19.37 26.89 5.40
CA LEU A 70 -19.32 27.76 6.57
C LEU A 70 -19.21 29.24 6.15
N LEU A 71 -18.29 29.57 5.24
CA LEU A 71 -18.13 30.93 4.70
C LEU A 71 -19.41 31.49 4.06
N ASN A 72 -20.18 30.65 3.38
CA ASN A 72 -21.43 31.07 2.76
C ASN A 72 -22.60 31.18 3.75
N SER A 73 -22.48 30.61 4.95
CA SER A 73 -23.57 30.50 5.93
C SER A 73 -23.46 31.45 7.12
N ARG A 74 -22.29 32.06 7.32
CA ARG A 74 -22.00 32.97 8.45
C ARG A 74 -21.54 34.31 7.91
N ASP A 75 -21.97 35.40 8.56
CA ASP A 75 -21.60 36.76 8.15
C ASP A 75 -20.09 37.03 8.31
N LYS A 76 -19.48 36.45 9.35
CA LYS A 76 -18.05 36.59 9.63
C LYS A 76 -17.44 35.24 9.95
N VAL A 77 -16.40 34.88 9.20
CA VAL A 77 -15.60 33.69 9.46
C VAL A 77 -14.14 34.08 9.59
N TYR A 78 -13.51 33.63 10.66
CA TYR A 78 -12.09 33.86 10.93
C TYR A 78 -11.29 32.58 10.69
N MET A 79 -10.10 32.74 10.12
CA MET A 79 -9.15 31.64 10.01
C MET A 79 -8.19 31.63 11.19
N SER A 80 -8.16 30.54 11.95
CA SER A 80 -7.12 30.25 12.93
C SER A 80 -6.01 29.44 12.27
N ILE A 81 -4.89 30.07 11.93
CA ILE A 81 -3.77 29.38 11.26
C ILE A 81 -2.78 28.83 12.28
N ALA A 82 -2.32 27.58 12.11
CA ALA A 82 -1.34 26.98 12.99
C ALA A 82 0.05 27.65 12.84
N PRO A 83 0.80 27.92 13.93
CA PRO A 83 2.09 28.63 13.85
C PRO A 83 3.16 27.92 13.00
N SER A 84 2.98 26.63 12.72
CA SER A 84 3.81 25.87 11.78
C SER A 84 3.71 26.35 10.32
N TRP A 85 2.81 27.28 10.00
CA TRP A 85 2.67 27.86 8.66
C TRP A 85 4.00 28.43 8.15
N ARG A 86 4.86 28.95 9.04
CA ARG A 86 6.19 29.51 8.70
C ARG A 86 7.10 28.49 8.00
N ALA A 87 6.95 27.20 8.32
CA ALA A 87 7.72 26.12 7.72
C ALA A 87 7.07 25.57 6.43
N GLU A 88 5.82 25.94 6.15
CA GLU A 88 4.97 25.32 5.12
C GLU A 88 4.69 26.23 3.92
N PHE A 89 4.50 27.52 4.16
CA PHE A 89 4.20 28.53 3.15
C PHE A 89 5.43 29.40 2.91
N GLU A 90 5.68 29.71 1.65
CA GLU A 90 6.74 30.64 1.25
C GLU A 90 6.22 32.08 1.26
N GLY A 91 7.12 33.05 1.43
CA GLY A 91 6.75 34.46 1.48
C GLY A 91 6.49 35.00 2.89
N SER A 92 6.17 36.28 2.95
CA SER A 92 5.91 37.01 4.20
C SER A 92 4.49 36.75 4.74
N GLU A 93 4.30 37.02 6.04
CA GLU A 93 3.00 36.78 6.72
C GLU A 93 1.85 37.56 6.10
N ASP A 94 2.10 38.81 5.70
CA ASP A 94 1.14 39.70 5.03
C ASP A 94 0.60 39.10 3.72
N LYS A 95 1.44 38.46 2.91
CA LYS A 95 1.01 37.77 1.68
C LYS A 95 0.09 36.59 1.95
N LEU A 96 0.38 35.81 3.00
CA LEU A 96 -0.48 34.69 3.39
C LEU A 96 -1.83 35.20 3.90
N ILE A 97 -1.83 36.27 4.69
CA ILE A 97 -3.05 36.90 5.21
C ILE A 97 -3.88 37.45 4.05
N ALA A 98 -3.26 38.16 3.11
CA ALA A 98 -3.91 38.68 1.91
C ALA A 98 -4.55 37.57 1.07
N ALA A 99 -3.83 36.45 0.86
CA ALA A 99 -4.33 35.29 0.12
C ALA A 99 -5.58 34.70 0.78
N VAL A 100 -5.55 34.54 2.10
CA VAL A 100 -6.69 34.00 2.86
C VAL A 100 -7.86 34.97 2.89
N LYS A 101 -7.63 36.28 3.04
CA LYS A 101 -8.71 37.28 2.96
C LYS A 101 -9.40 37.28 1.61
N LYS A 102 -8.66 37.08 0.51
CA LYS A 102 -9.23 36.94 -0.84
C LYS A 102 -10.18 35.75 -0.98
N LEU A 103 -10.06 34.71 -0.14
CA LEU A 103 -11.03 33.60 -0.06
C LEU A 103 -12.35 34.00 0.62
N GLY A 104 -12.45 35.19 1.20
CA GLY A 104 -13.66 35.70 1.87
C GLY A 104 -13.65 35.65 3.39
N PHE A 105 -12.51 35.33 4.02
CA PHE A 105 -12.39 35.35 5.49
C PHE A 105 -12.39 36.79 6.01
N ALA A 106 -13.13 37.04 7.10
CA ALA A 106 -13.21 38.34 7.76
C ALA A 106 -11.89 38.74 8.45
N GLY A 107 -11.07 37.76 8.80
CA GLY A 107 -9.75 37.98 9.37
C GLY A 107 -8.96 36.69 9.51
N VAL A 108 -7.64 36.85 9.60
CA VAL A 108 -6.70 35.74 9.84
C VAL A 108 -6.05 35.96 11.18
N SER A 109 -6.08 34.94 12.01
CA SER A 109 -5.56 34.97 13.36
C SER A 109 -4.63 33.78 13.56
N GLU A 110 -3.55 33.97 14.31
CA GLU A 110 -2.61 32.89 14.57
C GLU A 110 -2.95 32.13 15.84
N THR A 111 -2.97 30.80 15.73
CA THR A 111 -3.23 29.89 16.86
C THR A 111 -2.21 30.05 17.99
N ALA A 112 -1.06 30.68 17.70
CA ALA A 112 -0.04 31.03 18.67
C ALA A 112 -0.55 31.93 19.81
N LEU A 113 -1.60 32.74 19.61
CA LEU A 113 -2.22 33.49 20.69
C LEU A 113 -2.82 32.58 21.77
N GLY A 114 -3.52 31.52 21.36
CA GLY A 114 -3.99 30.50 22.30
C GLY A 114 -2.84 29.71 22.93
N ALA A 115 -1.71 29.59 22.24
CA ALA A 115 -0.50 28.98 22.79
C ALA A 115 0.11 29.82 23.93
N GLN A 116 0.14 31.15 23.80
CA GLN A 116 0.54 32.05 24.89
C GLN A 116 -0.38 31.90 26.12
N GLU A 117 -1.70 31.81 25.90
CA GLU A 117 -2.66 31.62 26.99
C GLU A 117 -2.48 30.26 27.69
N VAL A 118 -2.22 29.19 26.93
CA VAL A 118 -1.91 27.86 27.48
C VAL A 118 -0.61 27.88 28.28
N SER A 119 0.45 28.54 27.79
CA SER A 119 1.71 28.69 28.52
C SER A 119 1.52 29.45 29.82
N ALA A 120 0.75 30.56 29.81
CA ALA A 120 0.46 31.35 30.99
C ALA A 120 -0.25 30.53 32.08
N ASN A 121 -1.30 29.78 31.69
CA ASN A 121 -2.03 28.93 32.63
C ASN A 121 -1.20 27.75 33.12
N THR A 122 -0.37 27.15 32.24
CA THR A 122 0.55 26.07 32.63
C THR A 122 1.59 26.56 33.63
N ALA A 123 2.20 27.72 33.39
CA ALA A 123 3.16 28.32 34.31
C ALA A 123 2.53 28.58 35.69
N LYS A 124 1.29 29.07 35.73
CA LYS A 124 0.53 29.23 36.97
C LYS A 124 0.30 27.90 37.68
N ILE A 125 -0.15 26.86 36.97
CA ILE A 125 -0.36 25.51 37.51
C ILE A 125 0.95 24.95 38.11
N LEU A 126 2.08 25.11 37.43
CA LEU A 126 3.36 24.59 37.90
C LEU A 126 3.92 25.38 39.09
N ALA A 127 3.68 26.69 39.15
CA ALA A 127 4.09 27.53 40.27
C ALA A 127 3.27 27.26 41.54
N GLU A 128 1.97 26.98 41.39
CA GLU A 128 1.05 26.68 42.50
C GLU A 128 0.93 25.17 42.79
N GLY A 129 1.48 24.34 41.91
CA GLY A 129 1.28 22.90 41.86
C GLY A 129 2.03 22.14 42.96
N LYS A 130 1.46 20.99 43.34
CA LYS A 130 2.13 20.04 44.23
C LYS A 130 3.21 19.26 43.48
N PRO A 131 4.19 18.67 44.19
CA PRO A 131 5.11 17.71 43.59
C PRO A 131 4.36 16.62 42.83
N GLY A 132 4.80 16.35 41.60
CA GLY A 132 4.12 15.45 40.69
C GLY A 132 4.56 15.64 39.25
N VAL A 133 4.10 14.74 38.40
CA VAL A 133 4.31 14.79 36.95
C VAL A 133 3.14 15.52 36.29
N TYR A 134 3.46 16.48 35.43
CA TYR A 134 2.53 17.28 34.64
C TYR A 134 2.84 17.07 33.16
N ILE A 135 1.86 16.66 32.37
CA ILE A 135 1.97 16.37 30.93
C ILE A 135 1.22 17.45 30.17
N SER A 136 1.83 18.04 29.14
CA SER A 136 1.17 19.07 28.34
C SER A 136 -0.10 18.56 27.65
N SER A 137 -1.15 19.39 27.61
CA SER A 137 -2.39 19.12 26.86
C SER A 137 -2.38 19.65 25.42
N ALA A 138 -1.26 20.20 24.96
CA ALA A 138 -1.18 20.90 23.68
C ALA A 138 -1.29 19.98 22.45
N CYS A 139 -0.71 18.77 22.52
CA CYS A 139 -0.73 17.80 21.44
C CYS A 139 -1.94 16.84 21.59
N PRO A 140 -2.99 16.95 20.75
CA PRO A 140 -4.20 16.14 20.90
C PRO A 140 -3.90 14.64 20.76
N THR A 141 -2.94 14.26 19.91
CA THR A 141 -2.53 12.85 19.74
C THR A 141 -1.90 12.26 20.99
N VAL A 142 -1.13 13.06 21.76
CA VAL A 142 -0.56 12.59 23.02
C VAL A 142 -1.64 12.48 24.08
N VAL A 143 -2.55 13.45 24.17
CA VAL A 143 -3.72 13.39 25.06
C VAL A 143 -4.53 12.11 24.78
N GLU A 144 -4.86 11.84 23.52
CA GLU A 144 -5.56 10.61 23.11
C GLU A 144 -4.80 9.33 23.51
N TYR A 145 -3.48 9.32 23.33
CA TYR A 145 -2.66 8.19 23.73
C TYR A 145 -2.72 7.97 25.25
N VAL A 146 -2.57 9.04 26.05
CA VAL A 146 -2.61 8.95 27.51
C VAL A 146 -4.00 8.47 27.97
N LEU A 147 -5.09 9.01 27.44
CA LEU A 147 -6.44 8.64 27.87
C LEU A 147 -6.80 7.18 27.54
N LYS A 148 -6.33 6.68 26.38
CA LYS A 148 -6.67 5.33 25.90
C LYS A 148 -5.71 4.25 26.37
N TYR A 149 -4.42 4.54 26.41
CA TYR A 149 -3.36 3.55 26.61
C TYR A 149 -2.61 3.72 27.92
N MET A 150 -2.60 4.92 28.53
CA MET A 150 -1.97 5.19 29.82
C MET A 150 -2.96 5.83 30.81
N PRO A 151 -4.16 5.25 31.05
CA PRO A 151 -5.25 5.90 31.78
C PRO A 151 -4.86 6.29 33.22
N LYS A 152 -3.87 5.62 33.83
CA LYS A 152 -3.33 5.98 35.15
C LYS A 152 -2.63 7.35 35.18
N LEU A 153 -2.10 7.80 34.04
CA LEU A 153 -1.43 9.09 33.87
C LEU A 153 -2.40 10.18 33.38
N ALA A 154 -3.68 9.89 33.14
CA ALA A 154 -4.65 10.88 32.68
C ALA A 154 -4.76 12.08 33.64
N GLY A 155 -4.67 11.84 34.95
CA GLY A 155 -4.67 12.89 35.97
C GLY A 155 -3.40 13.78 35.97
N SER A 156 -2.35 13.37 35.27
CA SER A 156 -1.14 14.17 35.09
C SER A 156 -1.25 15.16 33.93
N ILE A 157 -2.25 15.06 33.06
CA ILE A 157 -2.44 16.03 31.97
C ILE A 157 -2.76 17.40 32.57
N THR A 158 -2.10 18.46 32.11
CA THR A 158 -2.44 19.84 32.46
C THR A 158 -3.87 20.09 31.97
N GLY A 159 -4.84 20.14 32.89
CA GLY A 159 -6.30 20.23 32.63
C GLY A 159 -6.73 21.52 31.95
N LEU A 160 -6.20 21.78 30.76
CA LEU A 160 -6.32 22.97 29.96
C LEU A 160 -6.71 22.57 28.54
N LEU A 161 -7.54 23.39 27.89
CA LEU A 161 -7.82 23.29 26.46
C LEU A 161 -6.51 23.33 25.65
N SER A 162 -6.51 22.68 24.49
CA SER A 162 -5.38 22.80 23.57
C SER A 162 -5.24 24.24 23.04
N PRO A 163 -4.06 24.65 22.56
CA PRO A 163 -3.85 26.00 22.01
C PRO A 163 -4.89 26.41 20.96
N LEU A 164 -5.38 25.47 20.15
CA LEU A 164 -6.43 25.75 19.17
C LEU A 164 -7.76 26.08 19.84
N LEU A 165 -8.21 25.26 20.77
CA LEU A 165 -9.50 25.47 21.43
C LEU A 165 -9.47 26.69 22.36
N ALA A 166 -8.35 26.91 23.04
CA ALA A 166 -8.09 28.15 23.78
C ALA A 166 -8.18 29.37 22.85
N HIS A 167 -7.55 29.31 21.68
CA HIS A 167 -7.62 30.37 20.69
C HIS A 167 -9.03 30.61 20.15
N CYS A 168 -9.80 29.55 19.87
CA CYS A 168 -11.19 29.67 19.45
C CYS A 168 -12.03 30.40 20.52
N LYS A 169 -11.80 30.09 21.79
CA LYS A 169 -12.46 30.78 22.92
C LYS A 169 -12.07 32.26 23.00
N MET A 170 -10.81 32.60 22.70
CA MET A 170 -10.35 34.00 22.60
C MET A 170 -11.02 34.74 21.44
N LEU A 171 -11.10 34.13 20.26
CA LEU A 171 -11.75 34.73 19.09
C LEU A 171 -13.23 35.00 19.32
N ARG A 172 -13.97 34.05 19.94
CA ARG A 172 -15.38 34.27 20.28
C ARG A 172 -15.58 35.35 21.32
N LYS A 173 -14.69 35.45 22.32
CA LYS A 173 -14.71 36.54 23.30
C LYS A 173 -14.48 37.91 22.65
N GLU A 174 -13.61 37.98 21.64
CA GLU A 174 -13.26 39.23 20.97
C GLU A 174 -14.31 39.65 19.93
N TYR A 175 -14.79 38.72 19.10
CA TYR A 175 -15.59 39.01 17.92
C TYR A 175 -17.05 38.55 17.98
N GLY A 176 -17.46 37.84 19.04
CA GLY A 176 -18.82 37.33 19.25
C GLY A 176 -18.92 35.81 19.09
N ASP A 177 -19.93 35.21 19.74
CA ASP A 177 -20.17 33.77 19.70
C ASP A 177 -20.74 33.28 18.36
N ASP A 178 -21.24 34.18 17.52
CA ASP A 178 -21.89 33.91 16.23
C ASP A 178 -20.91 33.80 15.05
N ILE A 179 -19.62 34.10 15.26
CA ILE A 179 -18.59 33.94 14.23
C ILE A 179 -18.41 32.46 13.83
N GLY A 180 -18.02 32.23 12.58
CA GLY A 180 -17.45 30.95 12.16
C GLY A 180 -15.93 30.93 12.39
N ILE A 181 -15.38 29.77 12.74
CA ILE A 181 -13.94 29.58 12.89
C ILE A 181 -13.47 28.38 12.06
N VAL A 182 -12.55 28.64 11.12
CA VAL A 182 -11.86 27.59 10.36
C VAL A 182 -10.41 27.51 10.82
N PHE A 183 -9.98 26.33 11.25
CA PHE A 183 -8.57 26.07 11.53
C PHE A 183 -7.84 25.55 10.29
N ALA A 184 -6.61 26.02 10.06
CA ALA A 184 -5.71 25.46 9.05
C ALA A 184 -4.38 25.02 9.68
N GLY A 185 -4.00 23.74 9.54
CA GLY A 185 -2.76 23.23 10.16
C GLY A 185 -2.26 21.87 9.64
N PRO A 186 -1.16 21.36 10.20
CA PRO A 186 -0.50 20.14 9.71
C PRO A 186 -0.97 18.86 10.42
N CYS A 187 -1.93 18.94 11.35
CA CYS A 187 -2.27 17.85 12.26
C CYS A 187 -3.68 17.29 11.99
N ILE A 188 -3.78 15.97 11.83
CA ILE A 188 -5.06 15.25 11.69
C ILE A 188 -5.85 15.28 13.01
N GLY A 189 -5.17 15.22 14.16
CA GLY A 189 -5.82 15.27 15.47
C GLY A 189 -6.68 16.52 15.69
N LYS A 190 -6.40 17.63 15.00
CA LYS A 190 -7.21 18.86 15.04
C LYS A 190 -8.56 18.70 14.33
N LYS A 191 -8.68 17.78 13.38
CA LYS A 191 -9.99 17.38 12.80
C LYS A 191 -10.84 16.65 13.83
N LYS A 192 -10.24 15.76 14.64
CA LYS A 192 -10.94 15.14 15.77
C LYS A 192 -11.40 16.19 16.78
N GLU A 193 -10.53 17.13 17.17
CA GLU A 193 -10.95 18.24 18.06
C GLU A 193 -12.12 19.04 17.48
N SER A 194 -12.12 19.31 16.16
CA SER A 194 -13.24 19.97 15.49
C SER A 194 -14.53 19.17 15.56
N ASP A 195 -14.46 17.84 15.49
CA ASP A 195 -15.64 16.98 15.53
C ASP A 195 -16.18 16.81 16.98
N THR A 196 -15.35 16.99 18.01
CA THR A 196 -15.73 16.78 19.42
C THR A 196 -15.92 18.07 20.23
N SER A 197 -15.59 19.23 19.68
CA SER A 197 -15.60 20.52 20.41
C SER A 197 -16.68 21.46 19.87
N GLU A 198 -17.93 20.98 19.89
CA GLU A 198 -19.10 21.75 19.44
C GLU A 198 -19.17 23.12 20.12
N GLY A 199 -19.46 24.15 19.34
CA GLY A 199 -19.56 25.54 19.81
C GLY A 199 -18.23 26.27 19.99
N LEU A 200 -17.07 25.61 19.88
CA LEU A 200 -15.76 26.28 19.87
C LEU A 200 -15.17 26.34 18.46
N LEU A 201 -14.92 25.20 17.83
CA LEU A 201 -14.29 25.10 16.51
C LEU A 201 -15.27 24.50 15.49
N ASP A 202 -15.52 25.21 14.38
CA ASP A 202 -16.51 24.78 13.39
C ASP A 202 -15.92 23.81 12.35
N VAL A 203 -14.73 24.11 11.80
CA VAL A 203 -14.08 23.28 10.78
C VAL A 203 -12.57 23.29 10.94
N ALA A 204 -11.92 22.12 10.79
CA ALA A 204 -10.47 22.00 10.67
C ALA A 204 -10.07 21.47 9.28
N ILE A 205 -9.27 22.25 8.57
CA ILE A 205 -8.65 21.87 7.29
C ILE A 205 -7.14 21.70 7.45
N THR A 206 -6.54 20.93 6.55
CA THR A 206 -5.08 20.80 6.49
C THR A 206 -4.44 21.94 5.70
N PHE A 207 -3.12 22.11 5.81
CA PHE A 207 -2.40 23.02 4.92
C PHE A 207 -2.49 22.61 3.44
N GLN A 208 -2.55 21.31 3.15
CA GLN A 208 -2.81 20.80 1.81
C GLN A 208 -4.19 21.25 1.30
N ASP A 209 -5.24 21.14 2.14
CA ASP A 209 -6.59 21.60 1.79
C ASP A 209 -6.60 23.12 1.52
N LEU A 210 -5.87 23.92 2.31
CA LEU A 210 -5.75 25.36 2.10
C LEU A 210 -5.02 25.71 0.79
N LYS A 211 -3.90 25.03 0.50
CA LYS A 211 -3.17 25.19 -0.78
C LYS A 211 -4.05 24.80 -1.96
N GLN A 212 -4.80 23.71 -1.84
CA GLN A 212 -5.78 23.32 -2.85
C GLN A 212 -6.84 24.41 -3.04
N TRP A 213 -7.36 25.00 -1.96
CA TRP A 213 -8.35 26.06 -2.06
C TRP A 213 -7.82 27.30 -2.77
N LEU A 214 -6.62 27.77 -2.42
CA LEU A 214 -6.00 28.91 -3.10
C LEU A 214 -5.84 28.63 -4.59
N ASN A 215 -5.42 27.42 -4.96
CA ASN A 215 -5.29 27.03 -6.37
C ASN A 215 -6.65 26.94 -7.09
N ASP A 216 -7.68 26.41 -6.45
CA ASP A 216 -9.03 26.31 -7.03
C ASP A 216 -9.64 27.70 -7.34
N GLU A 217 -9.21 28.74 -6.61
CA GLU A 217 -9.65 30.14 -6.79
C GLU A 217 -8.63 30.98 -7.58
N ASP A 218 -7.63 30.34 -8.21
CA ASP A 218 -6.55 31.00 -8.97
C ASP A 218 -5.79 32.09 -8.17
N ILE A 219 -5.62 31.90 -6.85
CA ILE A 219 -4.90 32.82 -5.96
C ILE A 219 -3.44 32.38 -5.83
N ASP A 220 -2.56 33.03 -6.57
CA ASP A 220 -1.11 32.88 -6.39
C ASP A 220 -0.58 33.78 -5.26
N GLN A 221 -0.30 33.19 -4.09
CA GLN A 221 0.26 33.88 -2.93
C GLN A 221 1.55 34.66 -3.25
N GLY A 222 2.40 34.14 -4.14
CA GLY A 222 3.72 34.73 -4.42
C GLY A 222 3.62 36.09 -5.10
N SER A 223 2.65 36.26 -5.99
CA SER A 223 2.41 37.47 -6.77
C SER A 223 1.55 38.52 -6.06
N LEU A 224 0.92 38.19 -4.92
CA LEU A 224 0.13 39.15 -4.16
C LEU A 224 0.99 40.31 -3.66
N GLN A 225 0.45 41.51 -3.85
CA GLN A 225 0.90 42.73 -3.21
C GLN A 225 0.00 42.97 -2.01
N PRO A 226 0.51 42.85 -0.77
CA PRO A 226 -0.27 43.13 0.43
C PRO A 226 -0.82 44.56 0.40
N GLU A 227 -2.04 44.75 0.88
CA GLU A 227 -2.61 46.08 1.00
C GLU A 227 -1.94 46.79 2.20
N ASN A 228 -1.46 48.02 1.98
CA ASN A 228 -0.61 48.80 2.89
C ASN A 228 -1.05 48.73 4.37
N GLY A 229 -0.47 47.80 5.14
CA GLY A 229 -0.65 47.69 6.59
C GLY A 229 -1.97 47.07 7.08
N GLU A 230 -2.87 46.63 6.19
CA GLU A 230 -4.15 46.01 6.59
C GLU A 230 -4.04 44.48 6.72
N ASP A 231 -3.08 43.86 6.04
CA ASP A 231 -2.84 42.41 6.05
C ASP A 231 -1.99 41.97 7.23
N VAL A 232 -2.55 42.13 8.43
CA VAL A 232 -1.94 41.74 9.71
C VAL A 232 -2.78 40.71 10.44
N PHE A 233 -2.16 39.93 11.32
CA PHE A 233 -2.88 39.01 12.19
C PHE A 233 -3.79 39.77 13.14
N VAL A 234 -5.03 39.32 13.27
CA VAL A 234 -6.04 39.90 14.15
C VAL A 234 -6.32 38.98 15.35
N PRO A 235 -6.62 39.48 16.57
CA PRO A 235 -6.57 40.89 16.95
C PRO A 235 -5.14 41.45 16.99
N GLN A 236 -4.13 40.60 17.11
CA GLN A 236 -2.72 40.99 17.13
C GLN A 236 -1.83 39.84 16.68
N ARG A 237 -0.56 40.13 16.43
CA ARG A 237 0.50 39.14 16.25
C ARG A 237 0.90 38.52 17.61
N ALA A 238 1.19 37.24 17.60
CA ALA A 238 1.69 36.48 18.74
C ALA A 238 3.21 36.63 18.84
N ALA A 239 3.69 36.65 20.08
CA ALA A 239 5.11 36.65 20.38
C ALA A 239 5.60 35.19 20.54
N GLU A 240 6.03 34.79 21.75
CA GLU A 240 6.67 33.50 21.98
C GLU A 240 5.77 32.28 21.72
N GLY A 241 4.45 32.48 21.61
CA GLY A 241 3.50 31.43 21.22
C GLY A 241 3.80 30.86 19.83
N SER A 242 4.46 31.60 18.95
CA SER A 242 4.85 31.12 17.62
C SER A 242 5.92 30.03 17.67
N LEU A 243 6.57 29.80 18.81
CA LEU A 243 7.58 28.75 19.02
C LEU A 243 6.98 27.35 19.25
N TYR A 244 5.70 27.24 19.59
CA TYR A 244 5.01 25.96 19.84
C TYR A 244 5.15 24.85 18.78
N PRO A 245 5.32 25.15 17.47
CA PRO A 245 5.48 24.12 16.46
C PRO A 245 6.73 23.25 16.59
N VAL A 246 7.71 23.65 17.40
CA VAL A 246 8.97 22.94 17.57
C VAL A 246 9.13 22.50 19.03
N ASP A 247 9.82 21.38 19.24
CA ASP A 247 10.06 20.88 20.58
C ASP A 247 10.84 21.87 21.47
N GLY A 248 10.39 21.98 22.72
CA GLY A 248 10.84 22.97 23.70
C GLY A 248 10.19 24.35 23.55
N GLY A 249 9.37 24.55 22.52
CA GLY A 249 8.71 25.82 22.25
C GLY A 249 7.69 26.19 23.32
N MET A 250 6.96 25.21 23.87
CA MET A 250 6.04 25.44 24.98
C MET A 250 6.79 25.79 26.25
N ILE A 251 7.87 25.06 26.58
CA ILE A 251 8.72 25.36 27.74
C ILE A 251 9.28 26.78 27.69
N ALA A 252 9.72 27.26 26.52
CA ALA A 252 10.22 28.62 26.36
C ALA A 252 9.19 29.69 26.76
N GLY A 253 7.89 29.45 26.48
CA GLY A 253 6.80 30.33 26.91
C GLY A 253 6.36 30.17 28.37
N ILE A 254 6.76 29.09 29.04
CA ILE A 254 6.47 28.84 30.46
C ILE A 254 7.57 29.42 31.36
N LYS A 255 8.84 29.35 30.93
CA LYS A 255 10.00 29.79 31.71
C LYS A 255 11.07 30.42 30.82
N ALA A 256 11.27 31.74 30.96
CA ALA A 256 12.12 32.56 30.09
C ALA A 256 13.60 32.12 30.02
N ASN A 257 14.09 31.53 31.12
CA ASN A 257 15.48 31.10 31.32
C ASN A 257 15.53 29.64 31.78
N CYS A 258 14.87 28.75 31.04
CA CYS A 258 15.02 27.32 31.26
C CYS A 258 16.39 26.87 30.73
N ASP A 259 17.29 26.48 31.62
CA ASP A 259 18.61 25.97 31.25
C ASP A 259 18.63 24.44 31.15
N VAL A 260 19.75 23.89 30.68
CA VAL A 260 19.95 22.44 30.51
C VAL A 260 19.93 21.68 31.85
N THR A 261 20.15 22.36 32.97
CA THR A 261 20.18 21.77 34.31
C THR A 261 18.81 21.77 35.00
N ASP A 262 17.82 22.44 34.43
CA ASP A 262 16.44 22.48 34.91
C ASP A 262 15.69 21.17 34.62
N ALA A 263 16.03 20.11 35.37
CA ALA A 263 15.37 18.79 35.26
C ALA A 263 13.85 18.81 35.56
N GLY A 264 13.29 19.94 35.99
CA GLY A 264 11.84 20.10 36.16
C GLY A 264 11.08 20.33 34.85
N TYR A 265 11.76 20.58 33.73
CA TYR A 265 11.13 20.86 32.43
C TYR A 265 11.81 20.01 31.35
N MET A 266 11.07 19.08 30.76
CA MET A 266 11.61 18.17 29.77
C MET A 266 10.72 18.15 28.52
N THR A 267 11.35 18.01 27.36
CA THR A 267 10.66 17.90 26.07
C THR A 267 11.00 16.60 25.40
N PHE A 268 10.00 15.91 24.86
CA PHE A 268 10.16 14.70 24.07
C PHE A 268 9.25 14.74 22.86
N SER A 269 9.82 14.51 21.68
CA SER A 269 9.10 14.42 20.43
C SER A 269 9.17 13.02 19.83
N GLY A 270 8.14 12.64 19.08
CA GLY A 270 8.00 11.31 18.44
C GLY A 270 7.27 10.30 19.32
N MET A 271 6.26 9.61 18.76
CA MET A 271 5.45 8.64 19.51
C MET A 271 6.27 7.50 20.13
N ASP A 272 7.25 6.94 19.41
CA ASP A 272 8.05 5.82 19.91
C ASP A 272 8.86 6.21 21.16
N ASN A 273 9.34 7.45 21.22
CA ASN A 273 10.05 8.01 22.36
C ASN A 273 9.09 8.32 23.52
N ILE A 274 7.93 8.92 23.21
CA ILE A 274 6.88 9.23 24.20
C ILE A 274 6.40 7.96 24.91
N MET A 275 6.19 6.87 24.17
CA MET A 275 5.77 5.59 24.77
C MET A 275 6.79 5.07 25.78
N GLN A 276 8.09 5.21 25.50
CA GLN A 276 9.17 4.82 26.42
C GLN A 276 9.26 5.75 27.63
N VAL A 277 9.12 7.06 27.42
CA VAL A 277 9.18 8.08 28.49
C VAL A 277 8.04 7.91 29.50
N LEU A 278 6.85 7.55 29.03
CA LEU A 278 5.67 7.38 29.88
C LEU A 278 5.65 6.02 30.61
N GLU A 279 6.46 5.05 30.19
CA GLU A 279 6.50 3.72 30.79
C GLU A 279 6.97 3.77 32.26
N GLY A 280 6.13 3.31 33.18
CA GLY A 280 6.43 3.26 34.61
C GLY A 280 6.36 4.61 35.33
N LEU A 281 6.08 5.70 34.61
CA LEU A 281 6.04 7.06 35.14
C LEU A 281 4.93 7.26 36.18
N GLU A 282 3.89 6.42 36.19
CA GLU A 282 2.82 6.48 37.18
C GLU A 282 3.29 6.14 38.61
N ASN A 283 4.44 5.46 38.73
CA ASN A 283 5.05 5.11 40.00
C ASN A 283 6.10 6.14 40.46
N PHE A 284 6.46 7.08 39.58
CA PHE A 284 7.45 8.10 39.87
C PHE A 284 6.86 9.18 40.78
N LYS A 285 7.55 9.45 41.89
CA LYS A 285 7.13 10.45 42.89
C LYS A 285 8.24 11.49 43.03
N PRO A 286 8.24 12.54 42.19
CA PRO A 286 9.25 13.59 42.31
C PRO A 286 8.98 14.47 43.53
N ASP A 287 10.05 15.04 44.11
CA ASP A 287 9.97 16.00 45.23
C ASP A 287 9.56 17.42 44.78
N LYS A 288 9.50 17.66 43.46
CA LYS A 288 9.13 18.93 42.83
C LYS A 288 8.22 18.67 41.62
N PRO A 289 7.49 19.68 41.13
CA PRO A 289 6.80 19.59 39.85
C PRO A 289 7.78 19.23 38.72
N VAL A 290 7.43 18.23 37.92
CA VAL A 290 8.12 17.84 36.69
C VAL A 290 7.15 18.01 35.54
N PHE A 291 7.47 18.89 34.61
CA PHE A 291 6.67 19.18 33.43
C PHE A 291 7.24 18.51 32.18
N LEU A 292 6.38 17.82 31.45
CA LEU A 292 6.69 17.12 30.22
C LEU A 292 5.95 17.76 29.05
N GLU A 293 6.70 18.42 28.17
CA GLU A 293 6.24 18.83 26.84
C GLU A 293 6.34 17.63 25.89
N LEU A 294 5.21 17.07 25.48
CA LEU A 294 5.18 15.88 24.63
C LEU A 294 4.54 16.20 23.27
N LEU A 295 5.27 15.92 22.19
CA LEU A 295 4.83 16.16 20.81
C LEU A 295 4.88 14.87 19.99
N ALA A 296 3.72 14.40 19.49
CA ALA A 296 3.64 13.12 18.79
C ALA A 296 4.49 13.03 17.50
N CYS A 297 4.79 14.16 16.86
CA CYS A 297 5.58 14.24 15.64
C CYS A 297 7.04 14.58 15.95
N ASP A 298 7.98 13.91 15.29
CA ASP A 298 9.42 14.11 15.49
C ASP A 298 9.83 15.56 15.19
N GLY A 299 10.47 16.24 16.15
CA GLY A 299 10.85 17.65 16.04
C GLY A 299 9.69 18.65 16.14
N GLY A 300 8.45 18.18 16.37
CA GLY A 300 7.26 19.00 16.59
C GLY A 300 6.28 19.08 15.41
N CYS A 301 5.26 19.94 15.55
CA CYS A 301 4.17 20.10 14.59
C CYS A 301 4.62 20.53 13.19
N VAL A 302 5.82 21.12 13.03
CA VAL A 302 6.41 21.40 11.71
C VAL A 302 6.60 20.16 10.83
N ASN A 303 6.63 18.97 11.44
CA ASN A 303 6.67 17.67 10.78
C ASN A 303 5.34 16.90 10.94
N GLY A 304 4.23 17.62 11.13
CA GLY A 304 2.91 17.04 11.26
C GLY A 304 2.50 16.16 10.06
N PRO A 305 1.56 15.24 10.24
CA PRO A 305 1.14 14.27 9.21
C PRO A 305 0.66 14.86 7.88
N ALA A 306 0.21 16.12 7.87
CA ALA A 306 -0.29 16.81 6.69
C ALA A 306 0.61 18.00 6.27
N ALA A 307 1.84 18.09 6.78
CA ALA A 307 2.84 19.02 6.27
C ALA A 307 3.36 18.53 4.90
N GLN A 308 3.53 19.41 3.93
CA GLN A 308 4.03 19.08 2.58
C GLN A 308 5.41 19.67 2.30
N SER A 309 5.92 20.53 3.18
CA SER A 309 7.26 21.08 3.05
C SER A 309 8.33 19.99 3.10
N GLU A 310 9.12 19.88 2.02
CA GLU A 310 10.25 18.95 1.88
C GLU A 310 11.55 19.47 2.55
N LYS A 311 11.49 20.64 3.20
CA LYS A 311 12.63 21.19 3.95
C LYS A 311 13.07 20.21 5.04
N SER A 312 14.37 20.17 5.33
CA SER A 312 14.87 19.39 6.47
C SER A 312 14.32 19.95 7.78
N SER A 313 14.17 19.09 8.80
CA SER A 313 13.66 19.50 10.12
C SER A 313 14.43 20.67 10.73
N ALA A 314 15.75 20.74 10.48
CA ALA A 314 16.59 21.84 10.96
C ALA A 314 16.21 23.18 10.30
N LEU A 315 15.96 23.19 8.99
CA LEU A 315 15.54 24.40 8.27
C LEU A 315 14.13 24.84 8.70
N LYS A 316 13.20 23.90 8.84
CA LYS A 316 11.86 24.18 9.37
C LYS A 316 11.91 24.78 10.77
N ARG A 317 12.81 24.30 11.63
CA ARG A 317 13.05 24.89 12.95
C ARG A 317 13.59 26.31 12.84
N LEU A 318 14.57 26.56 11.97
CA LEU A 318 15.11 27.90 11.75
C LEU A 318 14.05 28.88 11.23
N ASP A 319 13.15 28.45 10.34
CA ASP A 319 12.04 29.27 9.84
C ASP A 319 11.12 29.72 10.99
N VAL A 320 10.82 28.82 11.93
CA VAL A 320 10.04 29.16 13.14
C VAL A 320 10.83 30.11 14.05
N LEU A 321 12.07 29.77 14.39
CA LEU A 321 12.87 30.55 15.34
C LEU A 321 13.18 31.97 14.86
N SER A 322 13.52 32.13 13.57
CA SER A 322 13.87 33.43 12.99
C SER A 322 12.67 34.37 12.81
N GLY A 323 11.47 33.81 12.62
CA GLY A 323 10.23 34.56 12.46
C GLY A 323 9.48 34.84 13.76
N SER A 324 9.98 34.38 14.92
CA SER A 324 9.31 34.49 16.22
C SER A 324 9.85 35.67 17.02
N GLU A 325 8.95 36.46 17.60
CA GLU A 325 9.32 37.45 18.61
C GLU A 325 9.40 36.79 19.98
N TYR A 326 10.41 37.15 20.77
CA TYR A 326 10.65 36.57 22.08
C TYR A 326 10.92 37.63 23.14
N GLU A 327 9.86 38.03 23.84
CA GLU A 327 9.87 39.06 24.87
C GLU A 327 10.12 38.42 26.25
N LYS A 328 11.39 38.22 26.61
CA LYS A 328 11.78 37.53 27.85
C LYS A 328 11.15 38.13 29.10
N GLU A 329 10.97 39.45 29.11
CA GLU A 329 10.45 40.23 30.23
C GLU A 329 8.98 39.92 30.53
N ASN A 330 8.25 39.41 29.54
CA ASN A 330 6.83 39.08 29.64
C ASN A 330 6.57 37.62 30.06
N ILE A 331 7.62 36.82 30.28
CA ILE A 331 7.50 35.37 30.54
C ILE A 331 7.81 35.04 32.01
N PRO A 332 6.96 34.25 32.71
CA PRO A 332 5.66 33.76 32.25
C PRO A 332 4.61 34.88 32.19
N ARG A 333 3.73 34.81 31.19
CA ARG A 333 2.58 35.70 31.08
C ARG A 333 1.55 35.39 32.17
N LYS A 334 0.68 36.36 32.47
CA LYS A 334 -0.49 36.14 33.34
C LYS A 334 -1.65 35.59 32.51
N PRO A 335 -2.39 34.56 32.99
CA PRO A 335 -3.60 34.08 32.33
C PRO A 335 -4.62 35.19 32.07
N GLY A 336 -5.13 35.28 30.85
CA GLY A 336 -6.16 36.23 30.42
C GLY A 336 -7.56 35.63 30.27
N LEU A 337 -7.68 34.30 30.22
CA LEU A 337 -8.93 33.58 29.99
C LEU A 337 -8.96 32.25 30.74
N ASP A 338 -10.12 31.88 31.30
CA ASP A 338 -10.32 30.52 31.81
C ASP A 338 -10.41 29.55 30.64
N ILE A 339 -9.44 28.65 30.55
CA ILE A 339 -9.34 27.61 29.53
C ILE A 339 -9.25 26.22 30.18
N THR A 340 -9.81 26.06 31.38
CA THR A 340 -9.83 24.78 32.09
C THR A 340 -10.57 23.71 31.27
N ALA A 341 -10.05 22.50 31.24
CA ALA A 341 -10.62 21.35 30.56
C ALA A 341 -10.53 20.10 31.44
N SER A 342 -11.51 19.21 31.30
CA SER A 342 -11.52 17.90 31.95
C SER A 342 -11.22 16.82 30.91
N PHE A 343 -10.32 15.90 31.27
CA PHE A 343 -10.01 14.73 30.44
C PHE A 343 -10.46 13.46 31.15
N THR A 344 -11.42 12.76 30.54
CA THR A 344 -11.92 11.50 31.09
C THR A 344 -11.14 10.34 30.46
N PRO A 345 -10.55 9.44 31.27
CA PRO A 345 -9.87 8.25 30.74
C PRO A 345 -10.86 7.37 29.95
N GLU A 346 -10.44 6.92 28.78
CA GLU A 346 -11.20 6.04 27.89
C GLU A 346 -10.35 4.79 27.61
N PRO A 347 -10.08 3.97 28.64
CA PRO A 347 -9.14 2.87 28.51
C PRO A 347 -9.56 1.92 27.40
N LYS A 348 -8.61 1.58 26.53
CA LYS A 348 -8.83 0.53 25.52
C LYS A 348 -9.14 -0.78 26.23
N GLU A 349 -10.21 -1.45 25.82
CA GLU A 349 -10.50 -2.80 26.31
C GLU A 349 -9.41 -3.78 25.83
N GLU A 350 -8.60 -4.25 26.77
CA GLU A 350 -7.67 -5.36 26.53
C GLU A 350 -8.38 -6.70 26.78
N LYS A 351 -8.69 -7.41 25.70
CA LYS A 351 -9.19 -8.78 25.80
C LYS A 351 -8.04 -9.71 26.16
N LYS A 352 -8.07 -10.25 27.36
CA LYS A 352 -7.11 -11.29 27.77
C LYS A 352 -7.63 -12.66 27.35
N TYR A 353 -6.81 -13.39 26.60
CA TYR A 353 -7.12 -14.74 26.18
C TYR A 353 -6.37 -15.76 27.05
N PRO A 354 -7.02 -16.87 27.42
CA PRO A 354 -6.34 -17.94 28.14
C PRO A 354 -5.30 -18.61 27.23
N GLU A 355 -4.21 -19.11 27.80
CA GLU A 355 -3.06 -19.67 27.07
C GLU A 355 -3.45 -20.72 26.03
N HIS A 356 -4.44 -21.57 26.33
CA HIS A 356 -4.91 -22.60 25.38
C HIS A 356 -5.49 -21.99 24.09
N LYS A 357 -6.18 -20.84 24.17
CA LYS A 357 -6.72 -20.16 22.97
C LYS A 357 -5.63 -19.51 22.13
N ILE A 358 -4.62 -18.94 22.79
CA ILE A 358 -3.44 -18.39 22.11
C ILE A 358 -2.72 -19.52 21.36
N ARG A 359 -2.56 -20.67 22.01
CA ARG A 359 -1.94 -21.86 21.40
C ARG A 359 -2.75 -22.40 20.21
N GLU A 360 -4.07 -22.56 20.35
CA GLU A 360 -4.95 -22.95 19.23
C GLU A 360 -4.80 -22.00 18.03
N ALA A 361 -4.68 -20.69 18.27
CA ALA A 361 -4.46 -19.70 17.22
C ALA A 361 -3.05 -19.78 16.57
N LEU A 362 -2.01 -20.07 17.36
CA LEU A 362 -0.65 -20.28 16.85
C LEU A 362 -0.53 -21.54 15.98
N GLU A 363 -1.21 -22.63 16.38
CA GLU A 363 -1.22 -23.90 15.64
C GLU A 363 -1.81 -23.75 14.23
N ARG A 364 -2.83 -22.87 14.06
CA ARG A 364 -3.43 -22.55 12.75
C ARG A 364 -2.40 -22.00 11.75
N VAL A 365 -1.38 -21.30 12.24
CA VAL A 365 -0.26 -20.78 11.43
C VAL A 365 1.01 -21.60 11.56
N GLY A 366 0.87 -22.89 11.87
CA GLY A 366 1.96 -23.87 11.85
C GLY A 366 2.97 -23.71 12.98
N LYS A 367 2.61 -23.08 14.10
CA LYS A 367 3.45 -22.95 15.30
C LYS A 367 2.94 -23.88 16.38
N TYR A 368 3.60 -25.01 16.57
CA TYR A 368 3.16 -26.08 17.47
C TYR A 368 3.99 -26.10 18.77
N ARG A 369 5.21 -25.57 18.69
CA ARG A 369 6.20 -25.53 19.78
C ARG A 369 6.71 -24.10 20.01
N PRO A 370 7.23 -23.80 21.21
CA PRO A 370 7.84 -22.50 21.49
C PRO A 370 8.97 -22.13 20.51
N GLU A 371 9.73 -23.12 20.01
CA GLU A 371 10.77 -22.89 19.00
C GLU A 371 10.23 -22.33 17.67
N ASP A 372 8.95 -22.58 17.34
CA ASP A 372 8.30 -22.08 16.13
C ASP A 372 7.88 -20.60 16.27
N GLU A 373 7.86 -20.06 17.49
CA GLU A 373 7.52 -18.66 17.79
C GLU A 373 8.70 -17.71 17.48
N LEU A 374 9.05 -17.58 16.20
CA LEU A 374 10.22 -16.81 15.74
C LEU A 374 10.21 -15.32 16.11
N ASN A 375 9.03 -14.74 16.42
CA ASN A 375 8.85 -13.32 16.74
C ASN A 375 9.51 -12.36 15.73
N CYS A 376 9.47 -12.71 14.44
CA CYS A 376 10.18 -11.98 13.37
C CYS A 376 9.50 -10.68 12.91
N SER A 377 8.34 -10.34 13.48
CA SER A 377 7.52 -9.16 13.15
C SER A 377 7.06 -9.02 11.69
N GLY A 378 7.22 -10.04 10.84
CA GLY A 378 6.84 -9.99 9.43
C GLY A 378 5.34 -9.72 9.20
N CYS A 379 4.48 -10.26 10.08
CA CYS A 379 3.02 -10.06 10.05
C CYS A 379 2.56 -8.69 10.59
N GLY A 380 3.46 -7.89 11.18
CA GLY A 380 3.14 -6.56 11.71
C GLY A 380 2.97 -6.45 13.23
N TYR A 381 2.96 -7.57 13.93
CA TYR A 381 2.93 -7.67 15.39
C TYR A 381 4.30 -8.00 15.94
N ASP A 382 4.62 -7.53 17.13
CA ASP A 382 5.99 -7.60 17.68
C ASP A 382 6.30 -8.98 18.29
N SER A 383 5.26 -9.78 18.53
CA SER A 383 5.40 -11.20 18.90
C SER A 383 4.36 -12.09 18.22
N CYS A 384 4.65 -13.37 18.14
CA CYS A 384 3.74 -14.40 17.65
C CYS A 384 2.45 -14.45 18.47
N ARG A 385 2.56 -14.19 19.78
CA ARG A 385 1.44 -14.18 20.72
C ARG A 385 0.52 -12.99 20.50
N GLN A 386 1.06 -11.79 20.29
CA GLN A 386 0.27 -10.62 19.89
C GLN A 386 -0.46 -10.84 18.55
N PHE A 387 0.20 -11.51 17.60
CA PHE A 387 -0.46 -11.89 16.34
C PHE A 387 -1.60 -12.90 16.59
N ALA A 388 -1.40 -13.88 17.47
CA ALA A 388 -2.43 -14.85 17.83
C ALA A 388 -3.64 -14.19 18.54
N GLU A 389 -3.40 -13.24 19.44
CA GLU A 389 -4.46 -12.41 20.04
C GLU A 389 -5.23 -11.64 18.96
N ALA A 390 -4.53 -11.02 18.01
CA ALA A 390 -5.17 -10.34 16.90
C ALA A 390 -5.98 -11.27 15.98
N LEU A 391 -5.54 -12.53 15.78
CA LEU A 391 -6.33 -13.56 15.07
C LEU A 391 -7.61 -13.91 15.83
N LEU A 392 -7.54 -14.04 17.17
CA LEU A 392 -8.69 -14.34 18.03
C LEU A 392 -9.69 -13.18 18.06
N GLU A 393 -9.21 -11.95 17.90
CA GLU A 393 -10.03 -10.74 17.82
C GLU A 393 -10.60 -10.49 16.41
N GLY A 394 -10.22 -11.27 15.41
CA GLY A 394 -10.63 -11.06 14.02
C GLY A 394 -10.00 -9.82 13.37
N ARG A 395 -8.89 -9.31 13.93
CA ARG A 395 -8.14 -8.16 13.41
C ARG A 395 -7.00 -8.56 12.47
N ALA A 396 -6.72 -9.85 12.38
CA ALA A 396 -5.65 -10.41 11.57
C ALA A 396 -6.14 -11.67 10.82
N GLU A 397 -5.42 -12.03 9.76
CA GLU A 397 -5.66 -13.22 8.96
C GLU A 397 -4.43 -14.15 9.00
N GLU A 398 -4.64 -15.46 8.86
CA GLU A 398 -3.57 -16.47 8.87
C GLU A 398 -2.53 -16.22 7.75
N SER A 399 -3.01 -15.69 6.61
CA SER A 399 -2.24 -15.30 5.44
C SER A 399 -1.17 -14.23 5.74
N MET A 400 -1.29 -13.51 6.85
CA MET A 400 -0.32 -12.50 7.26
C MET A 400 0.98 -13.10 7.80
N CYS A 401 0.98 -14.36 8.24
CA CYS A 401 2.18 -14.99 8.76
C CYS A 401 3.12 -15.39 7.60
N VAL A 402 4.09 -14.53 7.30
CA VAL A 402 5.02 -14.69 6.17
C VAL A 402 5.77 -16.03 6.21
N SER A 403 6.24 -16.46 7.38
CA SER A 403 6.95 -17.74 7.52
C SER A 403 6.04 -18.93 7.23
N TYR A 404 4.81 -18.91 7.78
CA TYR A 404 3.80 -19.92 7.53
C TYR A 404 3.41 -19.98 6.06
N MET A 405 3.11 -18.83 5.45
CA MET A 405 2.72 -18.76 4.04
C MET A 405 3.82 -19.26 3.10
N ARG A 406 5.09 -18.95 3.39
CA ARG A 406 6.23 -19.50 2.64
C ARG A 406 6.30 -21.02 2.77
N GLN A 407 6.21 -21.56 3.98
CA GLN A 407 6.21 -23.01 4.19
C GLN A 407 5.01 -23.70 3.54
N LEU A 408 3.82 -23.09 3.63
CA LEU A 408 2.60 -23.61 3.03
C LEU A 408 2.69 -23.61 1.50
N ALA A 409 3.25 -22.55 0.90
CA ALA A 409 3.49 -22.47 -0.53
C ALA A 409 4.44 -23.57 -1.02
N HIS A 410 5.59 -23.76 -0.35
CA HIS A 410 6.52 -24.85 -0.67
C HIS A 410 5.84 -26.22 -0.54
N LYS A 411 5.19 -26.51 0.59
CA LYS A 411 4.49 -27.80 0.77
C LYS A 411 3.43 -28.06 -0.31
N LYS A 412 2.67 -27.03 -0.72
CA LYS A 412 1.69 -27.13 -1.81
C LYS A 412 2.37 -27.42 -3.14
N ALA A 413 3.42 -26.67 -3.49
CA ALA A 413 4.18 -26.87 -4.72
C ALA A 413 4.79 -28.28 -4.78
N ASP A 414 5.49 -28.70 -3.72
CA ASP A 414 6.12 -30.02 -3.62
C ASP A 414 5.11 -31.15 -3.83
N MET A 415 3.93 -31.06 -3.20
CA MET A 415 2.90 -32.09 -3.31
C MET A 415 2.26 -32.13 -4.70
N LEU A 416 2.05 -30.97 -5.33
CA LEU A 416 1.58 -30.91 -6.72
C LEU A 416 2.61 -31.54 -7.67
N ILE A 417 3.88 -31.14 -7.58
CA ILE A 417 4.97 -31.66 -8.43
C ILE A 417 5.12 -33.18 -8.26
N LYS A 418 5.09 -33.70 -7.02
CA LYS A 418 5.23 -35.13 -6.72
C LYS A 418 4.04 -35.98 -7.21
N THR A 419 2.83 -35.43 -7.20
CA THR A 419 1.61 -36.17 -7.57
C THR A 419 1.22 -36.02 -9.04
N MET A 420 1.89 -35.15 -9.80
CA MET A 420 1.62 -34.99 -11.23
C MET A 420 1.81 -36.31 -12.00
N PRO A 421 0.86 -36.67 -12.90
CA PRO A 421 0.92 -37.92 -13.65
C PRO A 421 2.02 -37.91 -14.73
N GLY A 422 2.39 -36.73 -15.23
CA GLY A 422 3.49 -36.53 -16.17
C GLY A 422 4.83 -36.21 -15.49
N GLY A 423 5.90 -36.23 -16.27
CA GLY A 423 7.23 -35.80 -15.82
C GLY A 423 7.30 -34.28 -15.71
N VAL A 424 7.88 -33.77 -14.62
CA VAL A 424 8.09 -32.34 -14.40
C VAL A 424 9.56 -32.10 -14.11
N VAL A 425 10.12 -31.07 -14.74
CA VAL A 425 11.48 -30.59 -14.46
C VAL A 425 11.51 -29.07 -14.53
N ILE A 426 12.25 -28.43 -13.61
CA ILE A 426 12.51 -27.00 -13.57
C ILE A 426 14.02 -26.81 -13.71
N VAL A 427 14.44 -25.88 -14.57
CA VAL A 427 15.84 -25.58 -14.84
C VAL A 427 16.13 -24.08 -14.71
N ASP A 428 17.36 -23.75 -14.38
CA ASP A 428 17.86 -22.37 -14.28
C ASP A 428 18.47 -21.83 -15.60
N GLU A 429 18.98 -20.60 -15.56
CA GLU A 429 19.61 -19.95 -16.72
C GLU A 429 20.91 -20.66 -17.19
N LYS A 430 21.47 -21.54 -16.36
CA LYS A 430 22.64 -22.36 -16.68
C LYS A 430 22.26 -23.74 -17.22
N LEU A 431 20.96 -24.00 -17.39
CA LEU A 431 20.39 -25.28 -17.79
C LEU A 431 20.70 -26.40 -16.78
N GLU A 432 20.83 -26.05 -15.51
CA GLU A 432 20.94 -26.97 -14.39
C GLU A 432 19.55 -27.20 -13.79
N VAL A 433 19.25 -28.46 -13.45
CA VAL A 433 17.97 -28.82 -12.82
C VAL A 433 17.91 -28.23 -11.43
N VAL A 434 16.88 -27.42 -11.20
CA VAL A 434 16.52 -26.88 -9.88
C VAL A 434 15.66 -27.89 -9.12
N GLU A 435 14.69 -28.50 -9.80
CA GLU A 435 13.79 -29.49 -9.19
C GLU A 435 13.19 -30.40 -10.26
N SER A 436 12.92 -31.67 -9.93
CA SER A 436 12.17 -32.58 -10.79
C SER A 436 11.37 -33.60 -9.98
N ASN A 437 10.30 -34.12 -10.58
CA ASN A 437 9.54 -35.22 -9.97
C ASN A 437 10.08 -36.59 -10.40
N ARG A 438 9.74 -37.64 -9.63
CA ARG A 438 10.16 -39.02 -9.96
C ARG A 438 9.70 -39.46 -11.35
N ARG A 439 8.50 -39.03 -11.78
CA ARG A 439 7.95 -39.38 -13.10
C ARG A 439 8.86 -38.92 -14.24
N PHE A 440 9.47 -37.75 -14.12
CA PHE A 440 10.43 -37.26 -15.09
C PHE A 440 11.60 -38.22 -15.23
N ALA A 441 12.22 -38.61 -14.12
CA ALA A 441 13.32 -39.57 -14.12
C ALA A 441 12.92 -40.93 -14.70
N SER A 442 11.76 -41.48 -14.29
CA SER A 442 11.25 -42.76 -14.81
C SER A 442 10.96 -42.71 -16.32
N MET A 443 10.54 -41.57 -16.87
CA MET A 443 10.28 -41.39 -18.32
C MET A 443 11.57 -41.37 -19.16
N LEU A 444 12.69 -40.97 -18.58
CA LEU A 444 13.99 -40.93 -19.26
C LEU A 444 14.71 -42.29 -19.25
N GLY A 445 14.34 -43.19 -18.33
CA GLY A 445 14.85 -44.56 -18.24
C GLY A 445 15.58 -44.86 -16.93
N SER A 446 16.12 -46.08 -16.83
CA SER A 446 16.69 -46.63 -15.59
C SER A 446 17.88 -45.83 -15.04
N ASP A 447 18.70 -45.24 -15.90
CA ASP A 447 19.88 -44.48 -15.47
C ASP A 447 19.49 -43.18 -14.78
N ALA A 448 18.49 -42.48 -15.31
CA ALA A 448 17.94 -41.27 -14.71
C ALA A 448 17.18 -41.57 -13.42
N GLU A 449 16.44 -42.69 -13.36
CA GLU A 449 15.75 -43.12 -12.15
C GLU A 449 16.73 -43.50 -11.02
N ASN A 450 17.81 -44.22 -11.32
CA ASN A 450 18.87 -44.51 -10.36
C ASN A 450 19.55 -43.23 -9.86
N LEU A 451 19.79 -42.26 -10.75
CA LEU A 451 20.35 -40.97 -10.38
C LEU A 451 19.41 -40.18 -9.45
N TYR A 452 18.09 -40.28 -9.68
CA TYR A 452 17.08 -39.65 -8.82
C TYR A 452 17.08 -40.25 -7.40
N GLU A 453 17.26 -41.56 -7.25
CA GLU A 453 17.34 -42.20 -5.93
C GLU A 453 18.60 -41.76 -5.14
N GLN A 454 19.69 -41.41 -5.83
CA GLN A 454 20.91 -40.87 -5.20
C GLN A 454 20.81 -39.37 -4.92
N VAL A 455 20.22 -38.62 -5.85
CA VAL A 455 20.02 -37.18 -5.77
C VAL A 455 18.54 -36.87 -6.06
N PRO A 456 17.68 -36.89 -5.02
CA PRO A 456 16.27 -36.58 -5.18
C PRO A 456 16.07 -35.21 -5.84
N GLY A 457 15.21 -35.17 -6.86
CA GLY A 457 14.98 -33.94 -7.64
C GLY A 457 16.00 -33.69 -8.75
N LEU A 458 17.06 -34.51 -8.87
CA LEU A 458 18.15 -34.35 -9.84
C LEU A 458 18.84 -32.98 -9.75
N GLU A 459 18.87 -32.37 -8.56
CA GLU A 459 19.39 -31.03 -8.34
C GLU A 459 20.82 -30.88 -8.90
N LYS A 460 21.05 -29.80 -9.68
CA LYS A 460 22.29 -29.47 -10.39
C LYS A 460 22.68 -30.41 -11.54
N ALA A 461 21.84 -31.38 -11.90
CA ALA A 461 22.07 -32.15 -13.11
C ALA A 461 21.92 -31.25 -14.35
N LYS A 462 22.84 -31.34 -15.31
CA LYS A 462 22.71 -30.61 -16.58
C LYS A 462 21.61 -31.22 -17.43
N ILE A 463 20.58 -30.46 -17.77
CA ILE A 463 19.43 -30.96 -18.54
C ILE A 463 19.84 -31.43 -19.94
N GLU A 464 20.90 -30.85 -20.51
CA GLU A 464 21.51 -31.25 -21.79
C GLU A 464 21.96 -32.73 -21.81
N LYS A 465 22.24 -33.31 -20.63
CA LYS A 465 22.61 -34.73 -20.51
C LYS A 465 21.40 -35.65 -20.31
N LEU A 466 20.26 -35.08 -19.93
CA LEU A 466 19.05 -35.82 -19.58
C LEU A 466 18.02 -35.83 -20.72
N LEU A 467 17.91 -34.71 -21.45
CA LEU A 467 16.96 -34.54 -22.54
C LEU A 467 17.66 -34.11 -23.83
N PRO A 468 17.34 -34.75 -24.97
CA PRO A 468 17.78 -34.26 -26.28
C PRO A 468 17.04 -32.97 -26.64
N ASN A 469 17.68 -32.11 -27.43
CA ASN A 469 17.19 -30.77 -27.78
C ASN A 469 17.02 -29.81 -26.59
N ALA A 470 17.84 -29.89 -25.54
CA ALA A 470 17.75 -28.99 -24.39
C ALA A 470 17.79 -27.46 -24.72
N ASP A 471 18.21 -27.06 -25.92
CA ASP A 471 18.19 -25.66 -26.38
C ASP A 471 16.81 -24.98 -26.32
N MET A 472 15.71 -25.74 -26.29
CA MET A 472 14.36 -25.18 -26.07
C MET A 472 14.23 -24.49 -24.73
N PHE A 473 14.88 -24.98 -23.67
CA PHE A 473 14.88 -24.29 -22.37
C PHE A 473 15.59 -22.94 -22.48
N ARG A 474 16.75 -22.90 -23.15
CA ARG A 474 17.48 -21.65 -23.41
C ARG A 474 16.62 -20.65 -24.19
N ARG A 475 15.93 -21.11 -25.23
CA ARG A 475 15.00 -20.28 -26.01
C ARG A 475 13.86 -19.69 -25.18
N VAL A 476 13.23 -20.47 -24.30
CA VAL A 476 12.12 -19.99 -23.46
C VAL A 476 12.59 -19.05 -22.34
N ILE A 477 13.83 -19.20 -21.87
CA ILE A 477 14.45 -18.29 -20.90
C ILE A 477 14.82 -16.95 -21.55
N GLU A 478 15.40 -16.98 -22.76
CA GLU A 478 15.92 -15.80 -23.46
C GLU A 478 14.88 -15.06 -24.33
N SER A 479 13.83 -15.74 -24.78
CA SER A 479 12.83 -15.17 -25.70
C SER A 479 11.60 -14.57 -24.98
N LEU A 480 10.77 -13.87 -25.76
CA LEU A 480 9.42 -13.47 -25.35
C LEU A 480 8.36 -14.58 -25.56
N GLU A 481 8.74 -15.75 -26.10
CA GLU A 481 7.82 -16.90 -26.26
C GLU A 481 7.62 -17.57 -24.89
N GLN A 482 6.40 -17.53 -24.35
CA GLN A 482 6.09 -18.05 -23.01
C GLN A 482 6.01 -19.58 -22.94
N VAL A 483 5.74 -20.25 -24.07
CA VAL A 483 5.52 -21.71 -24.15
C VAL A 483 6.04 -22.26 -25.48
N LEU A 484 6.77 -23.39 -25.43
CA LEU A 484 7.20 -24.18 -26.58
C LEU A 484 6.76 -25.63 -26.41
N GLU A 485 6.24 -26.22 -27.47
CA GLU A 485 5.82 -27.63 -27.50
C GLU A 485 6.63 -28.42 -28.52
N LYS A 486 7.01 -29.65 -28.17
CA LYS A 486 7.68 -30.55 -29.11
C LYS A 486 7.47 -32.00 -28.73
N ASP A 487 7.22 -32.82 -29.75
CA ASP A 487 7.25 -34.28 -29.61
C ASP A 487 8.68 -34.77 -29.78
N VAL A 488 9.16 -35.51 -28.78
CA VAL A 488 10.52 -36.05 -28.74
C VAL A 488 10.44 -37.55 -28.50
N LYS A 489 11.09 -38.33 -29.36
CA LYS A 489 11.20 -39.77 -29.19
C LYS A 489 12.42 -40.08 -28.31
N ILE A 490 12.18 -40.69 -27.14
CA ILE A 490 13.23 -41.12 -26.20
C ILE A 490 13.00 -42.60 -25.92
N ASN A 491 14.00 -43.43 -26.20
CA ASN A 491 13.88 -44.88 -26.14
C ASN A 491 12.70 -45.40 -27.00
N ASN A 492 11.78 -46.18 -26.40
CA ASN A 492 10.56 -46.68 -27.03
C ASN A 492 9.32 -45.79 -26.79
N ALA A 493 9.49 -44.63 -26.15
CA ALA A 493 8.39 -43.71 -25.83
C ALA A 493 8.42 -42.45 -26.71
N VAL A 494 7.24 -41.93 -27.03
CA VAL A 494 7.05 -40.60 -27.63
C VAL A 494 6.59 -39.67 -26.53
N LEU A 495 7.46 -38.75 -26.13
CA LEU A 495 7.18 -37.77 -25.09
C LEU A 495 6.77 -36.45 -25.73
N HIS A 496 5.58 -35.96 -25.40
CA HIS A 496 5.19 -34.58 -25.67
C HIS A 496 5.77 -33.70 -24.57
N ILE A 497 6.65 -32.78 -24.94
CA ILE A 497 7.34 -31.87 -24.02
C ILE A 497 6.79 -30.46 -24.21
N THR A 498 6.20 -29.91 -23.16
CA THR A 498 5.77 -28.51 -23.08
C THR A 498 6.74 -27.76 -22.16
N VAL A 499 7.57 -26.88 -22.73
CA VAL A 499 8.50 -26.02 -22.01
C VAL A 499 7.86 -24.64 -21.83
N PHE A 500 7.90 -24.07 -20.64
CA PHE A 500 7.28 -22.78 -20.32
C PHE A 500 8.14 -21.93 -19.39
N THR A 501 8.02 -20.61 -19.49
CA THR A 501 8.76 -19.68 -18.62
C THR A 501 8.10 -19.62 -17.24
N ILE A 502 8.88 -19.79 -16.17
CA ILE A 502 8.43 -19.58 -14.77
C ILE A 502 8.82 -18.18 -14.30
N GLU A 503 10.08 -17.81 -14.51
CA GLU A 503 10.60 -16.47 -14.24
C GLU A 503 11.43 -16.03 -15.44
N GLN A 504 11.03 -14.93 -16.07
CA GLN A 504 11.65 -14.45 -17.31
C GLN A 504 13.15 -14.20 -17.12
N GLY A 505 13.97 -14.79 -18.00
CA GLY A 505 15.43 -14.69 -17.95
C GLY A 505 16.11 -15.50 -16.83
N ARG A 506 15.37 -16.29 -16.04
CA ARG A 506 15.94 -17.06 -14.92
C ARG A 506 15.50 -18.52 -14.85
N LEU A 507 14.20 -18.81 -14.93
CA LEU A 507 13.67 -20.15 -14.70
C LEU A 507 12.73 -20.59 -15.81
N ALA A 508 12.92 -21.82 -16.29
CA ALA A 508 11.99 -22.52 -17.18
C ALA A 508 11.54 -23.85 -16.59
N GLY A 509 10.27 -24.17 -16.77
CA GLY A 509 9.69 -25.48 -16.46
C GLY A 509 9.47 -26.29 -17.73
N ALA A 510 9.48 -27.60 -17.62
CA ALA A 510 8.96 -28.49 -18.64
C ALA A 510 8.04 -29.55 -18.06
N PHE A 511 6.98 -29.83 -18.80
CA PHE A 511 6.05 -30.91 -18.53
C PHE A 511 6.12 -31.95 -19.66
N LEU A 512 6.29 -33.20 -19.28
CA LEU A 512 6.49 -34.33 -20.19
C LEU A 512 5.33 -35.31 -20.05
N GLN A 513 4.68 -35.62 -21.16
CA GLN A 513 3.63 -36.62 -21.24
C GLN A 513 4.01 -37.73 -22.19
N ASP A 514 3.85 -38.98 -21.75
CA ASP A 514 3.95 -40.13 -22.64
C ASP A 514 2.69 -40.20 -23.51
N ILE A 515 2.87 -39.91 -24.81
CA ILE A 515 1.82 -39.96 -25.84
C ILE A 515 2.05 -41.13 -26.81
N THR A 516 2.84 -42.14 -26.41
CA THR A 516 3.20 -43.27 -27.29
C THR A 516 1.98 -43.98 -27.84
N ALA A 517 1.00 -44.33 -27.00
CA ALA A 517 -0.21 -45.02 -27.43
C ALA A 517 -1.02 -44.22 -28.47
N PRO A 518 -1.40 -42.94 -28.23
CA PRO A 518 -2.09 -42.14 -29.24
C PRO A 518 -1.24 -41.82 -30.48
N ALA A 519 0.07 -41.63 -30.33
CA ALA A 519 0.99 -41.40 -31.46
C ALA A 519 1.04 -42.62 -32.41
N VAL A 520 1.17 -43.82 -31.87
CA VAL A 520 1.17 -45.08 -32.66
C VAL A 520 -0.18 -45.31 -33.33
N ALA A 521 -1.30 -45.03 -32.65
CA ALA A 521 -2.62 -45.15 -33.26
C ALA A 521 -2.81 -44.19 -34.45
N LYS A 522 -2.36 -42.94 -34.32
CA LYS A 522 -2.37 -41.95 -35.40
C LYS A 522 -1.51 -42.41 -36.58
N GLU A 523 -0.33 -42.93 -36.33
CA GLU A 523 0.58 -43.44 -37.37
C GLU A 523 -0.01 -44.66 -38.11
N GLN A 524 -0.65 -45.59 -37.38
CA GLN A 524 -1.36 -46.72 -37.99
C GLN A 524 -2.53 -46.28 -38.89
N ILE A 525 -3.28 -45.26 -38.47
CA ILE A 525 -4.37 -44.69 -39.28
C ILE A 525 -3.81 -44.07 -40.56
N ILE A 526 -2.73 -43.28 -40.46
CA ILE A 526 -2.06 -42.67 -41.62
C ILE A 526 -1.55 -43.74 -42.60
N ASN A 527 -0.92 -44.80 -42.09
CA ASN A 527 -0.41 -45.90 -42.92
C ASN A 527 -1.56 -46.68 -43.60
N LYS A 528 -2.67 -46.94 -42.89
CA LYS A 528 -3.87 -47.53 -43.51
C LYS A 528 -4.44 -46.63 -44.61
N ALA A 529 -4.51 -45.32 -44.38
CA ALA A 529 -4.99 -44.38 -45.40
C ALA A 529 -4.09 -44.36 -46.64
N ARG A 530 -2.76 -44.35 -46.47
CA ARG A 530 -1.79 -44.43 -47.58
C ARG A 530 -1.95 -45.72 -48.38
N ASN A 531 -2.08 -46.87 -47.74
CA ASN A 531 -2.29 -48.15 -48.42
C ASN A 531 -3.61 -48.16 -49.23
N VAL A 532 -4.66 -47.51 -48.73
CA VAL A 532 -5.93 -47.38 -49.47
C VAL A 532 -5.76 -46.47 -50.69
N ILE A 533 -5.06 -45.33 -50.54
CA ILE A 533 -4.77 -44.41 -51.65
C ILE A 533 -3.97 -45.13 -52.74
N GLU A 534 -2.95 -45.91 -52.36
CA GLU A 534 -2.10 -46.65 -53.29
C GLU A 534 -2.88 -47.74 -54.05
N LYS A 535 -3.74 -48.49 -53.36
CA LYS A 535 -4.65 -49.45 -54.02
C LYS A 535 -5.63 -48.80 -54.99
N ASN A 536 -6.20 -47.66 -54.61
CA ASN A 536 -7.10 -46.92 -55.50
C ASN A 536 -6.36 -46.41 -56.75
N LEU A 537 -5.14 -45.89 -56.59
CA LEU A 537 -4.31 -45.47 -57.72
C LEU A 537 -4.00 -46.63 -58.67
N GLN A 538 -3.64 -47.80 -58.14
CA GLN A 538 -3.42 -49.01 -58.96
C GLN A 538 -4.70 -49.44 -59.70
N THR A 539 -5.84 -49.39 -59.03
CA THR A 539 -7.14 -49.73 -59.62
C THR A 539 -7.51 -48.76 -60.74
N VAL A 540 -7.30 -47.45 -60.54
CA VAL A 540 -7.54 -46.42 -61.56
C VAL A 540 -6.61 -46.62 -62.76
N GLN A 541 -5.33 -46.96 -62.54
CA GLN A 541 -4.40 -47.29 -63.62
C GLN A 541 -4.83 -48.53 -64.41
N GLN A 542 -5.35 -49.57 -63.73
CA GLN A 542 -5.92 -50.75 -64.39
C GLN A 542 -7.17 -50.42 -65.21
N ILE A 543 -8.08 -49.60 -64.67
CA ILE A 543 -9.28 -49.15 -65.40
C ILE A 543 -8.87 -48.32 -66.62
N ALA A 544 -7.91 -47.41 -66.49
CA ALA A 544 -7.40 -46.61 -67.60
C ALA A 544 -6.76 -47.49 -68.70
N TYR A 545 -6.02 -48.53 -68.30
CA TYR A 545 -5.47 -49.52 -69.23
C TYR A 545 -6.56 -50.28 -69.99
N LEU A 546 -7.55 -50.83 -69.28
CA LEU A 546 -8.67 -51.58 -69.87
C LEU A 546 -9.59 -50.71 -70.74
N LEU A 547 -9.77 -49.44 -70.38
CA LEU A 547 -10.51 -48.48 -71.20
C LEU A 547 -9.73 -48.10 -72.47
N GLY A 548 -8.41 -47.93 -72.37
CA GLY A 548 -7.55 -47.71 -73.52
C GLY A 548 -7.57 -48.89 -74.50
N GLU A 549 -7.54 -50.11 -73.97
CA GLU A 549 -7.65 -51.35 -74.74
C GLU A 549 -9.01 -51.45 -75.46
N ASN A 550 -10.13 -51.26 -74.74
CA ASN A 550 -11.47 -51.26 -75.35
C ASN A 550 -11.66 -50.15 -76.40
N ALA A 551 -11.11 -48.96 -76.17
CA ALA A 551 -11.19 -47.86 -77.12
C ALA A 551 -10.42 -48.19 -78.41
N SER A 552 -9.22 -48.78 -78.29
CA SER A 552 -8.43 -49.26 -79.41
C SER A 552 -9.18 -50.35 -80.20
N ASP A 553 -9.75 -51.34 -79.53
CA ASP A 553 -10.54 -52.40 -80.18
C ASP A 553 -11.79 -51.84 -80.87
N SER A 554 -12.48 -50.90 -80.22
CA SER A 554 -13.65 -50.22 -80.80
C SER A 554 -13.28 -49.39 -82.02
N GLU A 555 -12.13 -48.72 -82.02
CA GLU A 555 -11.61 -47.96 -83.15
C GLU A 555 -11.28 -48.87 -84.34
N VAL A 556 -10.62 -50.01 -84.09
CA VAL A 556 -10.33 -51.02 -85.11
C VAL A 556 -11.62 -51.56 -85.74
N ILE A 557 -12.63 -51.88 -84.92
CA ILE A 557 -13.92 -52.38 -85.39
C ILE A 557 -14.65 -51.28 -86.19
N LEU A 558 -14.74 -50.06 -85.66
CA LEU A 558 -15.42 -48.95 -86.34
C LEU A 558 -14.74 -48.57 -87.66
N ASN A 559 -13.40 -48.56 -87.71
CA ASN A 559 -12.67 -48.34 -88.96
C ASN A 559 -12.93 -49.46 -89.99
N SER A 560 -13.00 -50.73 -89.55
CA SER A 560 -13.36 -51.84 -90.45
C SER A 560 -14.79 -51.70 -91.01
N ILE A 561 -15.72 -51.18 -90.21
CA ILE A 561 -17.10 -50.90 -90.66
C ILE A 561 -17.11 -49.73 -91.64
N VAL A 562 -16.38 -48.65 -91.36
CA VAL A 562 -16.27 -47.50 -92.28
C VAL A 562 -15.68 -47.92 -93.62
N GLU A 563 -14.62 -48.75 -93.65
CA GLU A 563 -14.06 -49.31 -94.89
C GLU A 563 -15.06 -50.18 -95.66
N SER A 564 -15.91 -50.95 -94.96
CA SER A 564 -16.96 -51.77 -95.58
C SER A 564 -18.11 -50.95 -96.18
N PHE A 565 -18.38 -49.75 -95.66
CA PHE A 565 -19.41 -48.85 -96.21
C PHE A 565 -18.86 -47.90 -97.29
N GLN A 566 -17.56 -47.61 -97.29
CA GLN A 566 -16.92 -46.85 -98.37
C GLN A 566 -16.84 -47.62 -99.69
N THR A 567 -16.86 -48.95 -99.65
CA THR A 567 -16.89 -49.81 -100.84
C THR A 567 -18.29 -49.94 -101.46
N GLY A 568 -19.36 -49.47 -100.80
CA GLY A 568 -20.75 -49.56 -101.27
C GLY A 568 -21.30 -48.33 -101.99
N SER A 569 -20.53 -47.24 -102.11
CA SER A 569 -21.00 -45.95 -102.66
C SER A 569 -20.31 -45.49 -103.95
N GLU A 570 -19.41 -46.29 -104.55
CA GLU A 570 -18.73 -45.96 -105.81
C GLU A 570 -19.35 -46.61 -107.08
N GLU A 571 -20.37 -47.47 -106.98
CA GLU A 571 -20.98 -48.11 -108.17
C GLU A 571 -22.13 -47.32 -108.83
N SER A 572 -22.50 -46.12 -108.36
CA SER A 572 -23.60 -45.32 -108.95
C SER A 572 -23.17 -44.06 -109.74
N GLN A 573 -21.88 -43.86 -110.05
CA GLN A 573 -21.43 -42.78 -110.94
C GLN A 573 -20.44 -43.27 -112.01
N ARG A 574 -20.86 -44.26 -112.81
CA ARG A 574 -20.35 -44.42 -114.17
C ARG A 574 -21.20 -43.58 -115.13
N GLY A 575 -20.61 -42.49 -115.63
CA GLY A 575 -21.02 -41.89 -116.90
C GLY A 575 -21.22 -40.38 -116.88
N LYS A 576 -20.14 -39.63 -117.07
CA LYS A 576 -20.01 -38.58 -118.11
C LYS A 576 -18.64 -37.89 -118.04
N ASP A 577 -18.09 -37.65 -119.24
CA ASP A 577 -17.00 -36.72 -119.59
C ASP A 577 -15.58 -37.21 -119.20
N ALA A 578 -14.74 -37.76 -120.08
CA ALA A 578 -14.36 -37.42 -121.46
C ALA A 578 -13.84 -35.98 -121.62
N HIS A 579 -12.57 -35.91 -122.02
CA HIS A 579 -11.82 -34.81 -122.64
C HIS A 579 -10.99 -33.81 -121.81
N LYS A 580 -9.67 -33.94 -122.05
CA LYS A 580 -8.68 -32.93 -122.46
C LYS A 580 -7.62 -32.51 -121.42
N GLU A 581 -6.40 -32.85 -121.83
CA GLU A 581 -5.08 -32.18 -121.68
C GLU A 581 -4.56 -31.81 -120.30
#